data_AF-A0A6H2ZWG1-F1
#
_entry.id   AF-A0A6H2ZWG1-F1
#
_cell.length_a   1.000
_cell.length_b   1.000
_cell.length_c   1.000
_cell.angle_alpha   90.00
_cell.angle_beta   90.00
_cell.angle_gamma   90.00
#
_symmetry.space_group_name_H-M   'P 1'
#
loop_
_entity.id
_entity.type
_entity.pdbx_description
1 polymer ?
#
loop_
_entity_poly.entity_id
_entity_poly.type
_entity_poly.pdbx_seq_one_letter_code
_entity_poly.pdbx_strand_id
1 'polypeptide(L)'
;MKNIPYSEATQRAIQHEKAEEFGQAATFWRIAESFAVKPVNQDWAATRAELCEKRHSLTERRALLQESASERAKEAAKTKAKKKMAEALQSHMNKSTSEEA
;
A
#
# COMPACT_ATOMS: atom_id res chain seq x y z
N MET A 1 30.03 -3.27 -3.88
CA MET A 1 29.06 -3.80 -4.85
C MET A 1 29.82 -4.12 -6.13
N LYS A 2 29.57 -5.25 -6.80
CA LYS A 2 30.12 -5.49 -8.15
C LYS A 2 29.60 -4.38 -9.07
N ASN A 3 30.49 -3.73 -9.84
CA ASN A 3 30.11 -2.74 -10.83
C ASN A 3 29.27 -3.43 -11.91
N ILE A 4 27.94 -3.30 -11.83
CA ILE A 4 27.05 -3.78 -12.89
C ILE A 4 27.04 -2.73 -14.03
N PRO A 5 27.24 -3.14 -15.30
CA PRO A 5 27.16 -2.22 -16.42
C PRO A 5 25.77 -1.54 -16.51
N TYR A 6 25.74 -0.34 -17.10
CA TYR A 6 24.49 0.38 -17.38
C TYR A 6 23.43 -0.51 -18.06
N SER A 7 23.82 -1.27 -19.09
CA SER A 7 22.90 -2.16 -19.82
C SER A 7 22.30 -3.25 -18.92
N GLU A 8 23.09 -3.83 -18.02
CA GLU A 8 22.62 -4.85 -17.09
C GLU A 8 21.70 -4.26 -16.02
N ALA A 9 22.07 -3.09 -15.46
CA ALA A 9 21.24 -2.38 -14.48
C ALA A 9 19.87 -2.00 -15.08
N THR A 10 19.86 -1.44 -16.29
CA THR A 10 18.60 -1.09 -16.98
C THR A 10 17.76 -2.31 -17.32
N GLN A 11 18.37 -3.43 -17.74
CA GLN A 11 17.63 -4.67 -18.01
C GLN A 11 16.95 -5.22 -16.75
N ARG A 12 17.66 -5.25 -15.63
CA ARG A 12 17.09 -5.67 -14.33
C ARG A 12 15.98 -4.72 -13.89
N ALA A 13 16.19 -3.41 -14.02
CA ALA A 13 15.17 -2.42 -13.69
C ALA A 13 13.87 -2.65 -14.49
N ILE A 14 13.97 -2.90 -15.80
CA ILE A 14 12.83 -3.20 -16.67
C ILE A 14 12.13 -4.50 -16.27
N GLN A 15 12.87 -5.53 -15.87
CA GLN A 15 12.29 -6.79 -15.39
C GLN A 15 11.45 -6.56 -14.13
N HIS A 16 11.99 -5.83 -13.15
CA HIS A 16 11.26 -5.48 -11.93
C HIS A 16 10.05 -4.58 -12.20
N GLU A 17 10.14 -3.64 -13.15
CA GLU A 17 8.96 -2.86 -13.54
C GLU A 17 7.83 -3.72 -14.12
N LYS A 18 8.17 -4.72 -14.95
CA LYS A 18 7.18 -5.65 -15.51
C LYS A 18 6.56 -6.54 -14.43
N ALA A 19 7.31 -6.82 -13.37
CA ALA A 19 6.83 -7.53 -12.18
C ALA A 19 6.11 -6.61 -11.17
N GLU A 20 5.97 -5.31 -11.47
CA GLU A 20 5.42 -4.29 -10.56
C GLU A 20 6.20 -4.13 -9.23
N GLU A 21 7.44 -4.61 -9.19
CA GLU A 21 8.36 -4.51 -8.06
C GLU A 21 9.07 -3.14 -8.05
N PHE A 22 8.28 -2.07 -7.94
CA PHE A 22 8.74 -0.71 -8.20
C PHE A 22 9.87 -0.23 -7.28
N GLY A 23 9.97 -0.72 -6.03
CA GLY A 23 11.09 -0.40 -5.14
C GLY A 23 12.43 -0.97 -5.64
N GLN A 24 12.43 -2.20 -6.14
CA GLN A 24 13.62 -2.81 -6.73
C GLN A 24 13.95 -2.18 -8.09
N ALA A 25 12.93 -1.90 -8.90
CA ALA A 25 13.11 -1.19 -10.17
C ALA A 25 13.77 0.18 -9.97
N ALA A 26 13.29 0.97 -9.01
CA ALA A 26 13.89 2.27 -8.66
C ALA A 26 15.38 2.13 -8.32
N THR A 27 15.72 1.14 -7.48
CA THR A 27 17.10 0.87 -7.08
C THR A 27 17.99 0.60 -8.29
N PHE A 28 17.56 -0.26 -9.22
CA PHE A 28 18.34 -0.55 -10.41
C PHE A 28 18.43 0.63 -11.39
N TRP A 29 17.40 1.49 -11.46
CA TRP A 29 17.47 2.73 -12.23
C TRP A 29 18.46 3.73 -11.65
N ARG A 30 18.54 3.88 -10.32
CA ARG A 30 19.57 4.72 -9.66
C ARG A 30 20.97 4.19 -9.92
N ILE A 31 21.14 2.87 -9.92
CA ILE A 31 22.40 2.25 -10.31
C ILE A 31 22.72 2.56 -11.78
N ALA A 32 21.75 2.41 -12.69
CA ALA A 32 21.95 2.76 -14.10
C ALA A 32 22.31 4.26 -14.27
N GLU A 33 21.63 5.16 -13.57
CA GLU A 33 21.94 6.59 -13.54
C GLU A 33 23.42 6.83 -13.17
N SER A 34 23.90 6.21 -12.10
CA SER A 34 25.30 6.37 -11.65
C SER A 34 26.36 5.84 -12.62
N PHE A 35 26.00 4.89 -13.48
CA PHE A 35 26.92 4.27 -14.46
C PHE A 35 26.70 4.80 -15.90
N ALA A 36 25.76 5.73 -16.09
CA ALA A 36 25.49 6.30 -17.39
C ALA A 36 26.62 7.26 -17.81
N VAL A 37 27.28 6.95 -18.92
CA VAL A 37 28.35 7.81 -19.47
C VAL A 37 27.77 9.03 -20.19
N LYS A 38 26.60 8.87 -20.82
CA LYS A 38 25.95 9.94 -21.59
C LYS A 38 24.92 10.65 -20.71
N PRO A 39 24.89 11.99 -20.68
CA PRO A 39 23.90 12.75 -19.90
C PRO A 39 22.45 12.34 -20.20
N VAL A 40 22.10 12.13 -21.49
CA VAL A 40 20.76 11.67 -21.89
C VAL A 40 20.36 10.34 -21.24
N ASN A 41 21.30 9.43 -21.04
CA ASN A 41 21.04 8.14 -20.40
C ASN A 41 20.91 8.30 -18.88
N GLN A 42 21.68 9.22 -18.29
CA GLN A 42 21.58 9.58 -16.89
C GLN A 42 20.21 10.19 -16.59
N ASP A 43 19.79 11.19 -17.37
CA ASP A 43 18.49 11.85 -17.24
C ASP A 43 17.32 10.87 -17.42
N TRP A 44 17.45 9.97 -18.40
CA TRP A 44 16.45 8.93 -18.62
C TRP A 44 16.35 7.97 -17.42
N ALA A 45 17.49 7.49 -16.91
CA ALA A 45 17.53 6.61 -15.74
C ALA A 45 17.00 7.31 -14.48
N ALA A 46 17.39 8.56 -14.24
CA ALA A 46 16.90 9.37 -13.12
C ALA A 46 15.37 9.54 -13.16
N THR A 47 14.83 9.90 -14.32
CA THR A 47 13.38 10.06 -14.52
C THR A 47 12.63 8.75 -14.24
N ARG A 48 13.20 7.62 -14.67
CA ARG A 48 12.61 6.29 -14.46
C ARG A 48 12.69 5.85 -13.00
N ALA A 49 13.78 6.17 -12.31
CA ALA A 49 13.91 5.95 -10.88
C ALA A 49 12.83 6.72 -10.11
N GLU A 50 12.67 8.02 -10.36
CA GLU A 50 11.65 8.84 -9.71
C GLU A 50 10.23 8.33 -9.95
N LEU A 51 9.93 7.89 -11.17
CA LEU A 51 8.63 7.30 -11.48
C LEU A 51 8.37 6.05 -10.64
N CYS A 52 9.36 5.17 -10.54
CA CYS A 52 9.27 3.95 -9.75
C CYS A 52 9.12 4.23 -8.25
N GLU A 53 9.89 5.19 -7.71
CA GLU A 53 9.79 5.64 -6.31
C GLU A 53 8.37 6.16 -6.00
N LYS A 54 7.81 7.00 -6.87
CA LYS A 54 6.44 7.52 -6.72
C LYS A 54 5.40 6.40 -6.76
N ARG A 55 5.54 5.44 -7.68
CA ARG A 55 4.64 4.28 -7.77
C ARG A 55 4.72 3.42 -6.52
N HIS A 56 5.93 3.12 -6.04
CA HIS A 56 6.14 2.33 -4.83
C HIS A 56 5.47 2.99 -3.61
N SER A 57 5.72 4.29 -3.40
CA SER A 57 5.12 5.05 -2.30
C SER A 57 3.59 5.08 -2.36
N LEU A 58 3.01 5.20 -3.56
CA LEU A 58 1.55 5.15 -3.73
C LEU A 58 0.98 3.76 -3.38
N THR A 59 1.67 2.69 -3.74
CA THR A 59 1.28 1.32 -3.39
C THR A 59 1.30 1.09 -1.88
N GLU A 60 2.38 1.53 -1.21
CA GLU A 60 2.47 1.44 0.26
C GLU A 60 1.37 2.26 0.95
N ARG A 61 1.14 3.50 0.48
CA ARG A 61 0.08 4.35 1.02
C ARG A 61 -1.30 3.71 0.84
N ARG A 62 -1.56 3.08 -0.30
CA ARG A 62 -2.81 2.36 -0.55
C ARG A 62 -2.98 1.20 0.44
N ALA A 63 -1.93 0.41 0.69
CA ALA A 63 -1.98 -0.70 1.64
C ALA A 63 -2.33 -0.22 3.05
N LEU A 64 -1.68 0.85 3.53
CA LEU A 64 -1.98 1.46 4.84
C LEU A 64 -3.42 1.98 4.93
N LEU A 65 -3.92 2.63 3.88
CA LEU A 65 -5.29 3.11 3.83
C LEU A 65 -6.30 1.95 3.88
N GLN A 66 -6.03 0.87 3.16
CA GLN A 66 -6.87 -0.33 3.17
C GLN A 66 -6.90 -1.00 4.54
N GLU A 67 -5.75 -1.13 5.19
CA GLU A 67 -5.65 -1.67 6.54
C GLU A 67 -6.44 -0.82 7.54
N SER A 68 -6.21 0.50 7.55
CA SER A 68 -6.93 1.43 8.44
C SER A 68 -8.45 1.45 8.20
N ALA A 69 -8.89 1.27 6.95
CA ALA A 69 -10.29 1.17 6.60
C ALA A 69 -10.90 -0.15 7.12
N SER A 70 -10.15 -1.25 7.03
CA SER A 70 -10.58 -2.55 7.54
C SER A 70 -10.75 -2.55 9.06
N GLU A 71 -9.82 -1.92 9.79
CA GLU A 71 -9.91 -1.80 11.25
C GLU A 71 -11.09 -0.92 11.68
N ARG A 72 -11.30 0.23 11.01
CA ARG A 72 -12.49 1.06 11.24
C ARG A 72 -13.79 0.31 10.99
N ALA A 73 -13.84 -0.53 9.95
CA ALA A 73 -15.01 -1.35 9.67
C ALA A 73 -15.28 -2.39 10.77
N LYS A 74 -14.24 -3.04 11.31
CA LYS A 74 -14.35 -3.98 12.43
C LYS A 74 -14.88 -3.30 13.69
N GLU A 75 -14.35 -2.13 14.05
CA GLU A 75 -14.79 -1.38 15.23
C GLU A 75 -16.23 -0.84 15.09
N ALA A 76 -16.60 -0.38 13.89
CA ALA A 76 -17.97 0.01 13.61
C ALA A 76 -18.94 -1.19 13.72
N ALA A 77 -18.54 -2.36 13.24
CA ALA A 77 -19.34 -3.59 13.36
C ALA A 77 -19.52 -4.02 14.82
N LYS A 78 -18.45 -3.98 15.63
CA LYS A 78 -18.51 -4.26 17.09
C LYS A 78 -19.46 -3.30 17.79
N THR A 79 -19.35 -2.00 17.51
CA THR A 79 -20.22 -0.97 18.11
C THR A 79 -21.69 -1.19 17.73
N LYS A 80 -21.96 -1.49 16.46
CA LYS A 80 -23.31 -1.81 15.97
C LYS A 80 -23.88 -3.07 16.63
N ALA A 81 -23.07 -4.10 16.83
CA ALA A 81 -23.48 -5.33 17.52
C ALA A 81 -23.82 -5.07 18.99
N LYS A 82 -22.98 -4.32 19.72
CA LYS A 82 -23.25 -3.91 21.11
C LYS A 82 -24.55 -3.14 21.23
N LYS A 83 -24.79 -2.16 20.34
CA LYS A 83 -26.04 -1.39 20.31
C LYS A 83 -27.26 -2.29 20.11
N LYS A 84 -27.22 -3.20 19.13
CA LYS A 84 -28.31 -4.16 18.89
C LYS A 84 -28.58 -5.07 20.09
N MET A 85 -27.53 -5.55 20.77
CA MET A 85 -27.70 -6.36 21.98
C MET A 85 -28.34 -5.55 23.12
N ALA A 86 -27.91 -4.31 23.33
CA ALA A 86 -28.52 -3.44 24.33
C ALA A 86 -30.00 -3.14 24.04
N GLU A 87 -30.34 -2.84 22.79
CA GLU A 87 -31.72 -2.63 22.34
C GLU A 87 -32.58 -3.89 22.54
N ALA A 88 -32.04 -5.08 22.24
CA ALA A 88 -32.73 -6.34 22.46
C ALA A 88 -32.99 -6.63 23.95
N LEU A 89 -32.00 -6.38 24.81
CA LEU A 89 -32.14 -6.51 26.26
C LEU A 89 -33.19 -5.55 26.82
N GLN A 90 -33.15 -4.28 26.39
CA GLN A 90 -34.12 -3.27 26.81
C GLN A 90 -35.55 -3.64 26.39
N SER A 91 -35.73 -4.12 25.15
CA SER A 91 -37.02 -4.60 24.65
C SER A 91 -37.55 -5.77 25.48
N HIS A 92 -36.69 -6.74 25.82
CA HIS A 92 -37.06 -7.87 26.66
C HIS A 92 -37.49 -7.41 28.06
N MET A 93 -36.73 -6.51 28.71
CA MET A 93 -37.07 -5.98 30.03
C MET A 93 -38.44 -5.29 30.02
N ASN A 94 -38.68 -4.41 29.04
CA ASN A 94 -39.95 -3.69 28.92
C ASN A 94 -41.15 -4.63 28.72
N LYS A 95 -40.96 -5.73 27.96
CA LYS A 95 -41.99 -6.74 27.76
C LYS A 95 -42.28 -7.51 29.05
N SER A 96 -41.26 -7.98 29.76
CA SER A 96 -41.43 -8.70 31.02
C SER A 96 -42.13 -7.86 32.09
N THR A 97 -41.82 -6.56 32.19
CA THR A 97 -42.48 -5.66 33.14
C THR A 97 -43.91 -5.30 32.77
N SER A 98 -44.35 -5.52 31.51
CA SER A 98 -45.72 -5.26 31.07
C SER A 98 -46.63 -6.49 31.17
N GLU A 99 -46.07 -7.69 31.34
CA GLU A 99 -46.84 -8.92 31.58
C GLU A 99 -47.08 -9.16 33.09
N GLU A 100 -46.39 -8.42 33.96
CA GLU A 100 -46.49 -8.49 35.43
C GLU A 100 -47.37 -7.38 36.06
N ALA A 101 -47.97 -6.49 35.25
CA ALA A 101 -48.84 -5.38 35.69
C ALA A 101 -50.29 -5.56 35.22
#